data_AF-A0A946BQM3-F1
#
_entry.id   AF-A0A946BQM3-F1
#
_cell.length_a   1.000
_cell.length_b   1.000
_cell.length_c   1.000
_cell.angle_alpha   90.00
_cell.angle_beta   90.00
_cell.angle_gamma   90.00
#
_symmetry.space_group_name_H-M   'P 1'
#
loop_
_entity.id
_entity.type
_entity.pdbx_description
1 polymer ?
#
loop_
_entity_poly.entity_id
_entity_poly.type
_entity_poly.pdbx_seq_one_letter_code
_entity_poly.pdbx_strand_id
1 'polypeptide(L)'
;ISKKNNKILKPGDFFNWMCDNYNIALTVGLRRFDDQDLRSRSLWIMLYEILKNPGVINRNTHLKLYNKDQKNLGNATFDTLVGSSKERLSQKQVRSDLKALEDAAERIRRLVNKRIAHFTKPGGIKKFPTYVELDNLLDVIIKILGRYNLLLTATNISAGAEKLPNTWTKVLQKPWLDPESEIL
;
A
#
# COMPACT_ATOMS: atom_id res chain seq x y z
N ILE A 1 -5.93 21.08 -10.00
CA ILE A 1 -5.08 22.04 -10.75
C ILE A 1 -5.39 21.96 -12.23
N SER A 2 -5.26 20.77 -12.85
CA SER A 2 -5.66 20.52 -14.25
C SER A 2 -7.05 21.06 -14.62
N LYS A 3 -8.09 20.77 -13.82
CA LYS A 3 -9.45 21.28 -14.05
C LYS A 3 -9.60 22.82 -13.99
N LYS A 4 -8.67 23.53 -13.34
CA LYS A 4 -8.70 24.99 -13.17
C LYS A 4 -7.85 25.73 -14.21
N ASN A 5 -6.91 25.05 -14.83
CA ASN A 5 -6.07 25.61 -15.88
C ASN A 5 -6.00 24.60 -17.04
N ASN A 6 -6.95 24.66 -17.98
CA ASN A 6 -6.96 23.72 -19.10
C ASN A 6 -5.81 23.99 -20.10
N LYS A 7 -5.13 25.14 -20.02
CA LYS A 7 -4.03 25.48 -20.93
C LYS A 7 -2.80 24.60 -20.69
N ILE A 8 -2.54 24.20 -19.45
CA ILE A 8 -1.42 23.29 -19.14
C ILE A 8 -1.62 21.90 -19.75
N LEU A 9 -2.85 21.52 -20.12
CA LEU A 9 -3.14 20.20 -20.70
C LEU A 9 -2.85 20.13 -22.21
N LYS A 10 -2.30 21.19 -22.83
CA LYS A 10 -1.99 21.26 -24.25
C LYS A 10 -0.55 21.76 -24.49
N PRO A 11 0.30 21.03 -25.22
CA PRO A 11 0.11 19.65 -25.70
C PRO A 11 0.03 18.64 -24.54
N GLY A 12 -0.74 17.57 -24.72
CA GLY A 12 -1.07 16.62 -23.64
C GLY A 12 0.05 15.65 -23.28
N ASP A 13 1.10 15.56 -24.11
CA ASP A 13 2.11 14.49 -24.04
C ASP A 13 2.86 14.47 -22.72
N PHE A 14 3.28 15.64 -22.21
CA PHE A 14 3.97 15.75 -20.93
C PHE A 14 3.09 15.29 -19.76
N PHE A 15 1.83 15.72 -19.72
CA PHE A 15 0.90 15.31 -18.65
C PHE A 15 0.54 13.84 -18.72
N ASN A 16 0.38 13.29 -19.94
CA ASN A 16 0.15 11.86 -20.14
C ASN A 16 1.36 11.04 -19.66
N TRP A 17 2.58 11.45 -20.05
CA TRP A 17 3.82 10.82 -19.59
C TRP A 17 3.95 10.85 -18.06
N MET A 18 3.68 12.01 -17.42
CA MET A 18 3.70 12.10 -15.95
C MET A 18 2.68 11.16 -15.29
N CYS A 19 1.45 11.11 -15.80
CA CYS A 19 0.41 10.23 -15.26
C CYS A 19 0.79 8.75 -15.42
N ASP A 20 1.35 8.37 -16.58
CA ASP A 20 1.81 7.01 -16.82
C ASP A 20 2.96 6.62 -15.89
N ASN A 21 3.94 7.50 -15.68
CA ASN A 21 5.04 7.26 -14.74
C ASN A 21 4.55 7.13 -13.30
N TYR A 22 3.63 8.00 -12.88
CA TYR A 22 3.01 7.90 -11.56
C TYR A 22 2.30 6.55 -11.38
N ASN A 23 1.50 6.14 -12.37
CA ASN A 23 0.79 4.86 -12.34
C ASN A 23 1.77 3.68 -12.28
N ILE A 24 2.85 3.71 -13.07
CA ILE A 24 3.89 2.67 -13.06
C ILE A 24 4.55 2.59 -11.69
N ALA A 25 5.01 3.72 -11.15
CA ALA A 25 5.69 3.76 -9.85
C ALA A 25 4.79 3.24 -8.73
N LEU A 26 3.52 3.68 -8.69
CA LEU A 26 2.55 3.23 -7.69
C LEU A 26 2.24 1.74 -7.83
N THR A 27 2.03 1.26 -9.07
CA THR A 27 1.77 -0.17 -9.36
C THR A 27 2.94 -1.04 -8.89
N VAL A 28 4.18 -0.65 -9.17
CA VAL A 28 5.38 -1.37 -8.72
C VAL A 28 5.47 -1.36 -7.19
N GLY A 29 5.24 -0.20 -6.56
CA GLY A 29 5.26 -0.06 -5.11
C GLY A 29 4.24 -0.98 -4.43
N LEU A 30 3.00 -0.98 -4.90
CA LEU A 30 1.93 -1.81 -4.34
C LEU A 30 2.18 -3.32 -4.55
N ARG A 31 2.72 -3.72 -5.72
CA ARG A 31 3.06 -5.13 -5.99
C ARG A 31 4.05 -5.71 -4.98
N ARG A 32 4.96 -4.90 -4.42
CA ARG A 32 5.97 -5.38 -3.45
C ARG A 32 5.35 -5.92 -2.16
N PHE A 33 4.16 -5.46 -1.76
CA PHE A 33 3.48 -5.96 -0.57
C PHE A 33 2.96 -7.39 -0.74
N ASP A 34 2.69 -7.79 -1.98
CA ASP A 34 2.19 -9.11 -2.36
C ASP A 34 3.27 -9.96 -3.07
N ASP A 35 4.55 -9.64 -2.85
CA ASP A 35 5.63 -10.48 -3.37
C ASP A 35 5.69 -11.82 -2.65
N GLN A 36 5.59 -12.91 -3.40
CA GLN A 36 5.53 -14.27 -2.86
C GLN A 36 6.89 -15.00 -2.94
N ASP A 37 7.93 -14.35 -3.48
CA ASP A 37 9.29 -14.90 -3.39
C ASP A 37 9.70 -15.00 -1.91
N LEU A 38 10.06 -16.20 -1.46
CA LEU A 38 10.44 -16.48 -0.08
C LEU A 38 11.68 -15.70 0.38
N ARG A 39 12.45 -15.14 -0.55
CA ARG A 39 13.61 -14.27 -0.26
C ARG A 39 13.21 -12.80 -0.13
N SER A 40 11.99 -12.44 -0.49
CA SER A 40 11.48 -11.07 -0.38
C SER A 40 11.02 -10.75 1.05
N ARG A 41 10.98 -9.46 1.38
CA ARG A 41 10.38 -8.96 2.62
C ARG A 41 9.08 -8.26 2.26
N SER A 42 7.99 -9.02 2.21
CA SER A 42 6.67 -8.53 1.84
C SER A 42 5.65 -8.74 2.96
N LEU A 43 4.50 -8.06 2.85
CA LEU A 43 3.39 -8.29 3.76
C LEU A 43 2.86 -9.73 3.61
N TRP A 44 2.83 -10.25 2.38
CA TRP A 44 2.46 -11.63 2.11
C TRP A 44 3.36 -12.63 2.86
N ILE A 45 4.68 -12.45 2.82
CA ILE A 45 5.64 -13.33 3.51
C ILE A 45 5.41 -13.29 5.02
N MET A 46 5.23 -12.10 5.61
CA MET A 46 4.93 -11.97 7.04
C MET A 46 3.64 -12.72 7.43
N LEU A 47 2.56 -12.58 6.64
CA LEU A 47 1.31 -13.31 6.89
C LEU A 47 1.49 -14.82 6.76
N TYR A 48 2.26 -15.27 5.75
CA TYR A 48 2.56 -16.66 5.53
C TYR A 48 3.35 -17.27 6.70
N GLU A 49 4.34 -16.55 7.23
CA GLU A 49 5.11 -16.98 8.40
C GLU A 49 4.25 -17.09 9.66
N ILE A 50 3.35 -16.12 9.88
CA ILE A 50 2.37 -16.18 10.99
C ILE A 50 1.44 -17.39 10.82
N LEU A 51 1.00 -17.66 9.59
CA LEU A 51 0.16 -18.81 9.29
C LEU A 51 0.86 -20.15 9.58
N LYS A 52 2.16 -20.24 9.25
CA LYS A 52 3.02 -21.40 9.49
C LYS A 52 3.37 -21.61 10.95
N ASN A 53 3.35 -20.56 11.76
CA ASN A 53 3.68 -20.59 13.19
C ASN A 53 2.45 -20.21 14.06
N PRO A 54 1.40 -21.06 14.10
CA PRO A 54 0.20 -20.75 14.87
C PRO A 54 0.50 -20.51 16.35
N GLY A 55 -0.08 -19.44 16.90
CA GLY A 55 0.11 -19.04 18.30
C GLY A 55 1.25 -18.05 18.56
N VAL A 56 2.05 -17.70 17.54
CA VAL A 56 3.08 -16.66 17.64
C VAL A 56 2.49 -15.31 18.10
N ILE A 57 1.29 -14.97 17.60
CA ILE A 57 0.48 -13.88 18.11
C ILE A 57 -0.52 -14.44 19.13
N ASN A 58 -0.27 -14.13 20.40
CA ASN A 58 -1.14 -14.49 21.52
C ASN A 58 -1.31 -13.32 22.49
N ARG A 59 -2.34 -13.41 23.32
CA ARG A 59 -2.73 -12.32 24.24
C ARG A 59 -1.59 -11.98 25.20
N ASN A 60 -0.92 -12.99 25.74
CA ASN A 60 0.17 -12.78 26.69
C ASN A 60 1.34 -12.01 26.05
N THR A 61 1.78 -12.40 24.85
CA THR A 61 2.85 -11.67 24.13
C THR A 61 2.42 -10.27 23.75
N HIS A 62 1.19 -10.09 23.26
CA HIS A 62 0.66 -8.77 22.93
C HIS A 62 0.58 -7.85 24.15
N LEU A 63 0.08 -8.33 25.28
CA LEU A 63 -0.01 -7.54 26.50
C LEU A 63 1.37 -7.08 26.97
N LYS A 64 2.44 -7.86 26.77
CA LYS A 64 3.81 -7.46 27.13
C LYS A 64 4.30 -6.20 26.39
N LEU A 65 3.68 -5.83 25.27
CA LEU A 65 3.96 -4.59 24.55
C LEU A 65 3.43 -3.33 25.26
N TYR A 66 2.54 -3.50 26.25
CA TYR A 66 1.93 -2.43 27.01
C TYR A 66 2.51 -2.33 28.42
N ASN A 67 2.60 -1.09 28.92
CA ASN A 67 2.90 -0.81 30.33
C ASN A 67 1.84 -1.41 31.26
N LYS A 68 2.17 -1.59 32.54
CA LYS A 68 1.24 -2.17 33.54
C LYS A 68 -0.09 -1.42 33.59
N ASP A 69 -0.05 -0.09 33.52
CA ASP A 69 -1.24 0.76 33.59
C ASP A 69 -2.07 0.75 32.29
N GLN A 70 -1.50 0.22 31.20
CA GLN A 70 -2.11 0.18 29.87
C GLN A 70 -2.61 -1.22 29.49
N LYS A 71 -2.57 -2.20 30.40
CA LYS A 71 -3.02 -3.58 30.09
C LYS A 71 -4.49 -3.66 29.71
N ASN A 72 -5.33 -2.77 30.24
CA ASN A 72 -6.75 -2.69 29.84
C ASN A 72 -6.88 -2.28 28.37
N LEU A 73 -6.08 -1.31 27.91
CA LEU A 73 -6.03 -0.90 26.51
C LEU A 73 -5.50 -2.04 25.62
N GLY A 74 -4.46 -2.75 26.06
CA GLY A 74 -3.93 -3.91 25.34
C GLY A 74 -4.96 -5.04 25.22
N ASN A 75 -5.73 -5.32 26.26
CA ASN A 75 -6.81 -6.30 26.21
C ASN A 75 -7.91 -5.87 25.23
N ALA A 76 -8.37 -4.63 25.32
CA ALA A 76 -9.38 -4.09 24.41
C ALA A 76 -8.91 -4.11 22.95
N THR A 77 -7.64 -3.78 22.70
CA THR A 77 -7.02 -3.83 21.37
C THR A 77 -6.99 -5.26 20.84
N PHE A 78 -6.54 -6.21 21.66
CA PHE A 78 -6.52 -7.63 21.27
C PHE A 78 -7.93 -8.17 21.00
N ASP A 79 -8.90 -7.85 21.85
CA ASP A 79 -10.30 -8.27 21.67
C ASP A 79 -10.89 -7.70 20.38
N THR A 80 -10.56 -6.45 20.04
CA THR A 80 -11.02 -5.80 18.81
C THR A 80 -10.44 -6.48 17.56
N LEU A 81 -9.17 -6.87 17.59
CA LEU A 81 -8.47 -7.40 16.41
C LEU A 81 -8.60 -8.92 16.25
N VAL A 82 -8.65 -9.65 17.35
CA VAL A 82 -8.63 -11.12 17.38
C VAL A 82 -9.99 -11.71 17.74
N GLY A 83 -10.77 -11.01 18.55
CA GLY A 83 -12.07 -11.42 19.08
C GLY A 83 -12.07 -11.53 20.60
N SER A 84 -13.21 -11.21 21.21
CA SER A 84 -13.41 -11.27 22.65
C SER A 84 -13.10 -12.65 23.22
N SER A 85 -12.37 -12.67 24.34
CA SER A 85 -12.01 -13.90 25.07
C SER A 85 -11.16 -14.90 24.28
N LYS A 86 -10.55 -14.48 23.16
CA LYS A 86 -9.59 -15.30 22.43
C LYS A 86 -8.21 -15.13 23.02
N GLU A 87 -7.47 -16.22 23.14
CA GLU A 87 -6.07 -16.19 23.62
C GLU A 87 -5.05 -16.05 22.49
N ARG A 88 -5.44 -16.37 21.25
CA ARG A 88 -4.52 -16.48 20.11
C ARG A 88 -5.20 -16.04 18.82
N LEU A 89 -4.42 -15.44 17.92
CA LEU A 89 -4.89 -15.12 16.57
C LEU A 89 -5.27 -16.41 15.83
N SER A 90 -6.45 -16.43 15.22
CA SER A 90 -6.91 -17.63 14.51
C SER A 90 -6.23 -17.75 13.15
N GLN A 91 -5.85 -18.98 12.76
CA GLN A 91 -5.33 -19.23 11.42
C GLN A 91 -6.36 -18.92 10.32
N LYS A 92 -7.66 -19.00 10.63
CA LYS A 92 -8.73 -18.61 9.70
C LYS A 92 -8.66 -17.13 9.35
N GLN A 93 -8.43 -16.25 10.33
CA GLN A 93 -8.24 -14.81 10.09
C GLN A 93 -7.02 -14.56 9.21
N VAL A 94 -5.88 -15.18 9.52
CA VAL A 94 -4.65 -15.02 8.73
C VAL A 94 -4.83 -15.48 7.27
N ARG A 95 -5.48 -16.64 7.05
CA ARG A 95 -5.81 -17.12 5.69
C ARG A 95 -6.73 -16.16 4.95
N SER A 96 -7.71 -15.58 5.66
CA SER A 96 -8.63 -14.61 5.07
C SER A 96 -7.91 -13.33 4.65
N ASP A 97 -6.97 -12.84 5.46
CA ASP A 97 -6.19 -11.65 5.14
C ASP A 97 -5.24 -11.89 3.97
N LEU A 98 -4.58 -13.06 3.96
CA LEU A 98 -3.68 -13.46 2.87
C LEU A 98 -4.45 -13.57 1.55
N LYS A 99 -5.63 -14.22 1.56
CA LYS A 99 -6.51 -14.28 0.39
C LYS A 99 -6.97 -12.89 -0.06
N ALA A 100 -7.36 -12.01 0.87
CA ALA A 100 -7.79 -10.66 0.53
C ALA A 100 -6.68 -9.85 -0.14
N LEU A 101 -5.43 -9.98 0.34
CA LEU A 101 -4.26 -9.37 -0.28
C LEU A 101 -4.02 -9.92 -1.69
N GLU A 102 -4.04 -11.25 -1.85
CA GLU A 102 -3.82 -11.91 -3.14
C GLU A 102 -4.88 -11.52 -4.18
N ASP A 103 -6.16 -11.55 -3.80
CA ASP A 103 -7.29 -11.23 -4.67
C ASP A 103 -7.23 -9.75 -5.11
N ALA A 104 -6.91 -8.83 -4.18
CA ALA A 104 -6.78 -7.41 -4.50
C ALA A 104 -5.56 -7.10 -5.37
N ALA A 105 -4.45 -7.83 -5.19
CA ALA A 105 -3.21 -7.59 -5.92
C ALA A 105 -3.12 -8.32 -7.27
N GLU A 106 -3.98 -9.32 -7.52
CA GLU A 106 -3.98 -10.21 -8.69
C GLU A 106 -3.73 -9.47 -10.02
N ARG A 107 -4.51 -8.42 -10.30
CA ARG A 107 -4.41 -7.68 -11.56
C ARG A 107 -3.11 -6.88 -11.68
N ILE A 108 -2.69 -6.25 -10.60
CA ILE A 108 -1.47 -5.43 -10.53
C ILE A 108 -0.24 -6.34 -10.66
N ARG A 109 -0.22 -7.47 -9.95
CA ARG A 109 0.81 -8.51 -10.05
C ARG A 109 0.98 -8.98 -11.49
N ARG A 110 -0.12 -9.33 -12.17
CA ARG A 110 -0.11 -9.74 -13.59
C ARG A 110 0.42 -8.65 -14.51
N LEU A 111 0.07 -7.39 -14.26
CA LEU A 111 0.56 -6.27 -15.06
C LEU A 111 2.07 -6.05 -14.89
N VAL A 112 2.56 -5.97 -13.65
CA VAL A 112 3.98 -5.73 -13.35
C VAL A 112 4.84 -6.86 -13.91
N ASN A 113 4.47 -8.12 -13.62
CA ASN A 113 5.23 -9.29 -14.07
C ASN A 113 5.31 -9.35 -15.60
N LYS A 114 4.24 -9.03 -16.34
CA LYS A 114 4.26 -9.11 -17.81
C LYS A 114 4.83 -7.87 -18.50
N ARG A 115 4.56 -6.66 -17.99
CA ARG A 115 4.85 -5.41 -18.72
C ARG A 115 6.16 -4.77 -18.30
N ILE A 116 6.44 -4.74 -16.99
CA ILE A 116 7.62 -4.04 -16.46
C ILE A 116 8.83 -4.96 -16.47
N ALA A 117 8.66 -6.22 -16.07
CA ALA A 117 9.78 -7.17 -16.00
C ALA A 117 10.11 -7.83 -17.35
N HIS A 118 9.14 -7.97 -18.26
CA HIS A 118 9.30 -8.80 -19.47
C HIS A 118 9.01 -8.10 -20.81
N PHE A 119 8.80 -6.78 -20.85
CA PHE A 119 8.58 -5.99 -22.09
C PHE A 119 7.78 -6.75 -23.16
N THR A 120 6.61 -7.29 -22.77
CA THR A 120 5.78 -8.08 -23.69
C THR A 120 5.43 -7.24 -24.93
N LYS A 121 5.37 -7.87 -26.12
CA LYS A 121 5.08 -7.23 -27.42
C LYS A 121 3.86 -6.26 -27.35
N PRO A 122 3.89 -5.13 -28.06
CA PRO A 122 2.76 -4.21 -28.16
C PRO A 122 1.48 -4.97 -28.59
N GLY A 123 0.38 -4.83 -27.84
CA GLY A 123 -0.91 -5.43 -28.14
C GLY A 123 -1.39 -6.56 -27.22
N GLY A 124 -0.52 -7.12 -26.36
CA GLY A 124 -0.87 -8.29 -25.53
C GLY A 124 -1.63 -8.03 -24.23
N ILE A 125 -1.75 -6.77 -23.74
CA ILE A 125 -2.26 -6.48 -22.39
C ILE A 125 -3.20 -5.26 -22.35
N LYS A 126 -4.32 -5.43 -21.63
CA LYS A 126 -5.36 -4.45 -21.30
C LYS A 126 -4.82 -3.22 -20.56
N LYS A 127 -5.54 -2.10 -20.70
CA LYS A 127 -5.36 -0.78 -20.04
C LYS A 127 -4.73 -0.85 -18.64
N PHE A 128 -3.88 0.13 -18.30
CA PHE A 128 -3.33 0.34 -16.96
C PHE A 128 -4.42 0.31 -15.87
N PRO A 129 -4.09 -0.02 -14.61
CA PRO A 129 -5.02 0.11 -13.50
C PRO A 129 -5.55 1.52 -13.39
N THR A 130 -6.85 1.60 -13.16
CA THR A 130 -7.50 2.86 -12.80
C THR A 130 -7.08 3.24 -11.39
N TYR A 131 -7.16 4.53 -11.06
CA TYR A 131 -6.87 5.01 -9.71
C TYR A 131 -7.73 4.31 -8.65
N VAL A 132 -9.01 4.04 -8.95
CA VAL A 132 -9.91 3.30 -8.06
C VAL A 132 -9.38 1.90 -7.74
N GLU A 133 -8.80 1.21 -8.72
CA GLU A 133 -8.23 -0.13 -8.48
C GLU A 133 -6.93 -0.06 -7.66
N LEU A 134 -6.12 0.98 -7.84
CA LEU A 134 -4.93 1.21 -7.03
C LEU A 134 -5.31 1.56 -5.58
N ASP A 135 -6.29 2.43 -5.40
CA ASP A 135 -6.81 2.85 -4.10
C ASP A 135 -7.41 1.67 -3.33
N ASN A 136 -8.21 0.83 -4.01
CA ASN A 136 -8.79 -0.38 -3.39
C ASN A 136 -7.70 -1.35 -2.90
N LEU A 137 -6.61 -1.55 -3.65
CA LEU A 137 -5.49 -2.37 -3.19
C LEU A 137 -4.78 -1.71 -2.00
N LEU A 138 -4.55 -0.40 -2.08
CA LEU A 138 -3.91 0.35 -1.00
C LEU A 138 -4.71 0.25 0.30
N ASP A 139 -6.04 0.35 0.25
CA ASP A 139 -6.92 0.20 1.41
C ASP A 139 -6.81 -1.20 2.04
N VAL A 140 -6.75 -2.25 1.23
CA VAL A 140 -6.55 -3.63 1.72
C VAL A 140 -5.19 -3.75 2.41
N ILE A 141 -4.12 -3.21 1.81
CA ILE A 141 -2.78 -3.23 2.39
C ILE A 141 -2.74 -2.47 3.72
N ILE A 142 -3.26 -1.24 3.77
CA ILE A 142 -3.27 -0.41 4.98
C ILE A 142 -4.05 -1.10 6.09
N LYS A 143 -5.22 -1.66 5.78
CA LYS A 143 -6.06 -2.36 6.75
C LYS A 143 -5.35 -3.57 7.37
N ILE A 144 -4.72 -4.40 6.53
CA ILE A 144 -3.99 -5.58 6.99
C ILE A 144 -2.76 -5.12 7.78
N LEU A 145 -1.93 -4.24 7.21
CA LEU A 145 -0.70 -3.77 7.84
C LEU A 145 -0.99 -3.11 9.20
N GLY A 146 -2.02 -2.26 9.29
CA GLY A 146 -2.43 -1.62 10.54
C GLY A 146 -2.82 -2.62 11.62
N ARG A 147 -3.59 -3.67 11.27
CA ARG A 147 -3.93 -4.76 12.20
C ARG A 147 -2.68 -5.46 12.74
N TYR A 148 -1.80 -5.92 11.86
CA TYR A 148 -0.64 -6.70 12.28
C TYR A 148 0.42 -5.84 12.97
N ASN A 149 0.57 -4.57 12.59
CA ASN A 149 1.43 -3.64 13.30
C ASN A 149 0.94 -3.42 14.74
N LEU A 150 -0.37 -3.20 14.94
CA LEU A 150 -0.93 -3.11 16.30
C LEU A 150 -0.69 -4.39 17.11
N LEU A 151 -0.91 -5.57 16.51
CA LEU A 151 -0.70 -6.84 17.20
C LEU A 151 0.76 -7.09 17.59
N LEU A 152 1.71 -6.70 16.74
CA LEU A 152 3.14 -7.01 16.88
C LEU A 152 3.93 -5.92 17.63
N THR A 153 3.49 -4.66 17.58
CA THR A 153 4.26 -3.52 18.10
C THR A 153 3.48 -2.59 19.02
N ALA A 154 2.18 -2.84 19.24
CA ALA A 154 1.27 -1.95 19.97
C ALA A 154 1.24 -0.50 19.42
N THR A 155 1.73 -0.30 18.20
CA THR A 155 1.75 1.00 17.53
C THR A 155 0.68 1.02 16.46
N ASN A 156 -0.08 2.10 16.39
CA ASN A 156 -0.98 2.31 15.26
C ASN A 156 -0.15 2.91 14.11
N ILE A 157 -0.24 2.33 12.92
CA ILE A 157 0.17 3.06 11.72
C ILE A 157 -0.95 4.07 11.52
N SER A 158 -0.76 5.28 12.05
CA SER A 158 -1.58 6.39 11.62
C SER A 158 -1.41 6.46 10.10
N ALA A 159 -2.47 6.17 9.35
CA ALA A 159 -2.61 6.56 7.96
C ALA A 159 -2.70 8.10 7.82
N GLY A 160 -1.98 8.82 8.70
CA GLY A 160 -1.64 10.20 8.51
C GLY A 160 -0.67 10.22 7.36
N ALA A 161 -1.20 10.34 6.15
CA ALA A 161 -0.61 11.31 5.26
C ALA A 161 -0.45 12.58 6.11
N GLU A 162 0.74 12.83 6.65
CA GLU A 162 1.12 14.19 6.94
C GLU A 162 0.69 14.95 5.69
N LYS A 163 -0.28 15.86 5.83
CA LYS A 163 -0.75 16.64 4.71
C LYS A 163 0.51 17.21 4.10
N LEU A 164 0.89 16.70 2.92
CA LEU A 164 2.03 17.22 2.19
C LEU A 164 1.86 18.73 2.26
N PRO A 165 2.86 19.46 2.77
CA PRO A 165 2.68 20.87 3.02
C PRO A 165 2.09 21.48 1.74
N ASN A 166 1.04 22.30 1.89
CA ASN A 166 0.28 22.89 0.76
C ASN A 166 1.17 23.68 -0.23
N THR A 167 2.46 23.76 0.06
CA THR A 167 3.54 24.32 -0.72
C THR A 167 3.97 23.48 -1.92
N TRP A 168 3.59 22.20 -2.05
CA TRP A 168 4.03 21.39 -3.20
C TRP A 168 3.61 22.02 -4.54
N THR A 169 2.50 22.78 -4.54
CA THR A 169 2.02 23.51 -5.71
C THR A 169 2.85 24.75 -6.07
N LYS A 170 3.72 25.25 -5.17
CA LYS A 170 4.55 26.43 -5.41
C LYS A 170 5.52 26.23 -6.58
N VAL A 171 6.00 25.01 -6.81
CA VAL A 171 6.85 24.70 -7.98
C VAL A 171 6.12 24.94 -9.31
N LEU A 172 4.79 24.85 -9.31
CA LEU A 172 3.95 25.06 -10.50
C LEU A 172 3.59 26.54 -10.70
N GLN A 173 3.95 27.42 -9.76
CA GLN A 173 3.67 28.86 -9.85
C GLN A 173 4.78 29.64 -10.57
N LYS A 174 5.94 29.02 -10.77
CA LYS A 174 7.05 29.59 -11.55
C LYS A 174 7.06 28.97 -12.95
N PRO A 175 7.36 29.74 -14.00
CA PRO A 175 7.59 29.16 -15.32
C PRO A 175 8.82 28.25 -15.27
N TRP A 176 8.70 27.04 -15.82
CA TRP A 176 9.78 26.05 -15.84
C TRP A 176 10.80 26.30 -16.96
N LEU A 177 10.39 27.06 -17.97
CA LEU A 177 11.22 27.61 -19.01
C LEU A 177 11.13 29.13 -18.89
N ASP A 178 12.26 29.81 -18.87
CA ASP A 178 12.28 31.26 -18.96
C ASP A 178 11.88 31.64 -20.39
N PRO A 179 10.81 32.42 -20.59
CA PRO A 179 10.41 32.89 -21.92
C PRO A 179 11.53 33.63 -22.66
N GLU A 180 12.51 34.17 -21.93
CA GLU A 180 13.65 34.91 -22.46
C GLU A 180 14.90 34.03 -22.64
N SER A 181 14.88 32.77 -22.18
CA SER A 181 15.95 31.82 -22.43
C SER A 181 15.80 31.16 -23.81
N GLU A 182 16.82 31.30 -24.66
CA GLU A 182 16.92 30.47 -25.87
C GLU A 182 17.03 29.00 -25.47
N ILE A 183 16.08 28.19 -25.93
CA ILE A 183 16.13 26.74 -25.75
C ILE A 183 17.13 26.20 -26.78
N LEU A 184 18.31 25.77 -26.31
CA LEU A 184 19.34 25.07 -27.11
C LEU A 184 18.86 23.70 -27.60
#